data_AF-A0A6G9SEZ8-F1
#
_entry.id   AF-A0A6G9SEZ8-F1
#
_cell.length_a   1.000
_cell.length_b   1.000
_cell.length_c   1.000
_cell.angle_alpha   90.00
_cell.angle_beta   90.00
_cell.angle_gamma   90.00
#
_symmetry.space_group_name_H-M   'P 1'
#
loop_
_entity.id
_entity.type
_entity.pdbx_description
1 polymer ?
#
loop_
_entity_poly.entity_id
_entity_poly.type
_entity_poly.pdbx_seq_one_letter_code
_entity_poly.pdbx_strand_id
1 'polypeptide(L)'
;MKVKLLSALSDTNIDLAQSSSQRQLGIAISAIAGEFDRYLPLNLCLILDKSGSMHGKPINTVIQAVEGLVDQLKVGDRISVVAFAGAAEVIVPNQEVQDLDSIKKLIKSKLNASGGTVIAEGLGLGITELMKGTKGTVSQAFLLTDGHGESSLKIWKWELGPDDNKRCLELAHKATKFNLTLNTLGFGTNWNQDLLEKIADAGGGTLAYIEHPEQAVDEFSRLFRRIQSVGLTNAYLLLSLMPNVRLAELKPIAQVSPDTIELPVQQEADGRFAVRLGDLMQDVERVVLANIYLGQLPEGRQEIGQIQIRYDDPALDKQGLLSAIAPVYADVVRVYQPTVNPQVQQSILALAKYRQTQLAEAKLEQGDRAGAATMLQTAAKTALQIGDTGAATVLQTSATRLQAGEELSEGDRKKTRIVSKTVLQE
;
A
#
# COMPACT_ATOMS: atom_id res chain seq x y z
N MET A 1 10.74 3.08 -24.45
CA MET A 1 9.62 3.65 -23.64
C MET A 1 9.72 2.97 -22.28
N LYS A 2 9.82 3.68 -21.16
CA LYS A 2 10.13 3.04 -19.85
C LYS A 2 8.93 2.52 -19.07
N VAL A 3 7.71 2.85 -19.49
CA VAL A 3 6.46 2.45 -18.82
C VAL A 3 5.62 1.61 -19.76
N LYS A 4 5.17 0.44 -19.29
CA LYS A 4 4.13 -0.36 -19.93
C LYS A 4 2.79 0.08 -19.36
N LEU A 5 1.87 0.45 -20.23
CA LEU A 5 0.53 0.93 -19.87
C LEU A 5 -0.49 0.21 -20.73
N LEU A 6 -1.32 -0.62 -20.11
CA LEU A 6 -2.39 -1.36 -20.76
C LEU A 6 -3.72 -1.02 -20.10
N SER A 7 -4.79 -0.99 -20.89
CA SER A 7 -6.13 -0.72 -20.37
C SER A 7 -7.21 -1.55 -21.05
N ALA A 8 -8.24 -1.92 -20.30
CA ALA A 8 -9.42 -2.60 -20.81
C ALA A 8 -10.67 -2.22 -20.01
N LEU A 9 -11.82 -2.20 -20.67
CA LEU A 9 -13.11 -2.07 -20.00
C LEU A 9 -13.61 -3.44 -19.52
N SER A 10 -14.42 -3.43 -18.47
CA SER A 10 -15.12 -4.63 -17.96
C SER A 10 -16.03 -5.24 -19.01
N ASP A 11 -16.66 -4.37 -19.81
CA ASP A 11 -17.33 -4.71 -21.07
C ASP A 11 -17.06 -3.60 -22.07
N THR A 12 -16.53 -3.96 -23.24
CA THR A 12 -16.16 -2.98 -24.28
C THR A 12 -17.40 -2.42 -24.99
N ASN A 13 -18.47 -3.22 -25.08
CA ASN A 13 -19.68 -2.82 -25.79
C ASN A 13 -20.58 -1.98 -24.89
N ILE A 14 -21.17 -0.93 -25.43
CA ILE A 14 -22.17 -0.06 -24.78
C ILE A 14 -23.47 -0.14 -25.59
N ASP A 15 -24.59 -0.34 -24.90
CA ASP A 15 -25.92 -0.34 -25.53
C ASP A 15 -26.33 1.10 -25.88
N LEU A 16 -26.52 1.39 -27.17
CA LEU A 16 -26.94 2.69 -27.68
C LEU A 16 -28.31 3.13 -27.11
N ALA A 17 -29.17 2.19 -26.74
CA ALA A 17 -30.49 2.49 -26.20
C ALA A 17 -30.45 2.98 -24.74
N GLN A 18 -29.33 2.77 -24.03
CA GLN A 18 -29.19 3.18 -22.64
C GLN A 18 -28.72 4.64 -22.55
N SER A 19 -29.39 5.41 -21.70
CA SER A 19 -29.02 6.82 -21.43
C SER A 19 -27.75 6.95 -20.58
N SER A 20 -27.40 5.90 -19.84
CA SER A 20 -26.20 5.83 -19.01
C SER A 20 -25.77 4.37 -18.85
N SER A 21 -24.46 4.14 -18.95
CA SER A 21 -23.83 2.83 -18.77
C SER A 21 -22.68 2.95 -17.79
N GLN A 22 -22.64 2.08 -16.78
CA GLN A 22 -21.51 1.98 -15.86
C GLN A 22 -20.49 0.97 -16.40
N ARG A 23 -19.20 1.31 -16.38
CA ARG A 23 -18.10 0.41 -16.72
C ARG A 23 -16.95 0.54 -15.72
N GLN A 24 -16.18 -0.51 -15.56
CA GLN A 24 -14.92 -0.49 -14.83
C GLN A 24 -13.79 -0.51 -15.85
N LEU A 25 -12.91 0.46 -15.78
CA LEU A 25 -11.69 0.56 -16.57
C LEU A 25 -10.55 -0.04 -15.74
N GLY A 26 -10.05 -1.20 -16.16
CA GLY A 26 -8.82 -1.78 -15.63
C GLY A 26 -7.61 -1.21 -16.33
N ILE A 27 -6.60 -0.81 -15.56
CA ILE A 27 -5.37 -0.19 -16.03
C ILE A 27 -4.20 -0.94 -15.38
N ALA A 28 -3.41 -1.63 -16.18
CA ALA A 28 -2.20 -2.32 -15.74
C ALA A 28 -0.96 -1.48 -16.08
N ILE A 29 -0.12 -1.24 -15.08
CA ILE A 29 1.04 -0.35 -15.15
C ILE A 29 2.29 -1.05 -14.59
N SER A 30 3.39 -1.02 -15.34
CA SER A 30 4.70 -1.46 -14.84
C SER A 30 5.85 -0.69 -15.49
N ALA A 31 7.03 -0.75 -14.87
CA ALA A 31 8.27 -0.31 -15.49
C ALA A 31 8.75 -1.41 -16.47
N ILE A 32 9.28 -1.05 -17.64
CA ILE A 32 9.72 -2.02 -18.65
C ILE A 32 11.13 -2.50 -18.31
N ALA A 33 11.26 -3.73 -17.80
CA ALA A 33 12.53 -4.30 -17.30
C ALA A 33 13.73 -4.16 -18.27
N GLY A 34 13.51 -4.39 -19.58
CA GLY A 34 14.58 -4.32 -20.60
C GLY A 34 15.15 -2.92 -20.87
N GLU A 35 14.63 -1.88 -20.21
CA GLU A 35 15.12 -0.50 -20.31
C GLU A 35 15.95 -0.07 -19.08
N PHE A 36 16.18 -1.00 -18.14
CA PHE A 36 16.92 -0.76 -16.89
C PHE A 36 18.16 -1.67 -16.79
N ASP A 37 19.29 -1.24 -17.33
CA ASP A 37 20.57 -1.94 -17.20
C ASP A 37 21.27 -1.71 -15.84
N ARG A 38 20.68 -0.89 -14.95
CA ARG A 38 21.37 -0.40 -13.75
C ARG A 38 20.51 -0.59 -12.49
N TYR A 39 21.12 -1.25 -11.51
CA TYR A 39 20.65 -1.26 -10.12
C TYR A 39 20.50 0.17 -9.60
N LEU A 40 19.29 0.52 -9.13
CA LEU A 40 19.07 1.79 -8.45
C LEU A 40 19.56 1.67 -7.00
N PRO A 41 20.49 2.52 -6.53
CA PRO A 41 20.90 2.50 -5.14
C PRO A 41 19.70 2.75 -4.22
N LEU A 42 19.63 1.98 -3.15
CA LEU A 42 18.63 2.12 -2.12
C LEU A 42 19.08 3.15 -1.09
N ASN A 43 18.16 4.00 -0.62
CA ASN A 43 18.32 4.83 0.57
C ASN A 43 17.32 4.36 1.62
N LEU A 44 17.76 3.48 2.51
CA LEU A 44 16.90 2.80 3.48
C LEU A 44 17.01 3.44 4.87
N CYS A 45 15.86 3.72 5.48
CA CYS A 45 15.80 4.06 6.90
C CYS A 45 15.00 3.03 7.68
N LEU A 46 15.64 2.46 8.69
CA LEU A 46 14.99 1.57 9.65
C LEU A 46 14.56 2.40 10.86
N ILE A 47 13.26 2.41 11.16
CA ILE A 47 12.66 3.14 12.28
C ILE A 47 12.17 2.09 13.27
N LEU A 48 12.96 1.84 14.31
CA LEU A 48 12.84 0.69 15.19
C LEU A 48 12.24 1.10 16.54
N ASP A 49 11.11 0.48 16.90
CA ASP A 49 10.55 0.61 18.24
C ASP A 49 11.47 -0.09 19.25
N LYS A 50 11.84 0.64 20.30
CA LYS A 50 12.57 0.14 21.46
C LYS A 50 11.82 0.39 22.76
N SER A 51 10.50 0.45 22.73
CA SER A 51 9.64 0.56 23.92
C SER A 51 9.76 -0.66 24.83
N GLY A 52 9.22 -0.56 26.04
CA GLY A 52 9.29 -1.63 27.04
C GLY A 52 8.66 -2.96 26.60
N SER A 53 7.63 -2.94 25.74
CA SER A 53 6.97 -4.14 25.20
C SER A 53 7.89 -5.00 24.35
N MET A 54 8.86 -4.37 23.69
CA MET A 54 9.84 -5.05 22.84
C MET A 54 10.86 -5.89 23.63
N HIS A 55 10.85 -5.84 24.97
CA HIS A 55 11.84 -6.53 25.80
C HIS A 55 11.88 -8.05 25.58
N GLY A 56 13.10 -8.62 25.61
CA GLY A 56 13.32 -10.05 25.48
C GLY A 56 13.36 -10.51 24.03
N LYS A 57 12.49 -11.47 23.66
CA LYS A 57 12.51 -12.12 22.34
C LYS A 57 12.20 -11.16 21.16
N PRO A 58 11.23 -10.22 21.25
CA PRO A 58 10.88 -9.33 20.13
C PRO A 58 12.06 -8.49 19.63
N ILE A 59 12.73 -7.74 20.52
CA ILE A 59 13.86 -6.88 20.12
C ILE A 59 15.04 -7.68 19.56
N ASN A 60 15.34 -8.85 20.14
CA ASN A 60 16.41 -9.72 19.63
C ASN A 60 16.11 -10.22 18.21
N THR A 61 14.84 -10.51 17.93
CA THR A 61 14.41 -10.97 16.61
C THR A 61 14.44 -9.83 15.60
N VAL A 62 14.01 -8.62 16.01
CA VAL A 62 14.16 -7.43 15.17
C VAL A 62 15.62 -7.16 14.83
N ILE A 63 16.53 -7.26 15.81
CA ILE A 63 17.98 -7.13 15.56
C ILE A 63 18.44 -8.16 14.52
N GLN A 64 18.08 -9.43 14.69
CA GLN A 64 18.46 -10.49 13.74
C GLN A 64 17.91 -10.24 12.33
N ALA A 65 16.64 -9.83 12.21
CA ALA A 65 16.03 -9.53 10.92
C ALA A 65 16.67 -8.31 10.25
N VAL A 66 17.00 -7.28 11.04
CA VAL A 66 17.72 -6.09 10.58
C VAL A 66 19.14 -6.44 10.16
N GLU A 67 19.87 -7.28 10.90
CA GLU A 67 21.20 -7.77 10.51
C GLU A 67 21.14 -8.50 9.17
N GLY A 68 20.17 -9.40 8.99
CA GLY A 68 19.96 -10.12 7.74
C GLY A 68 19.54 -9.23 6.57
N LEU A 69 18.86 -8.11 6.83
CA LEU A 69 18.58 -7.09 5.82
C LEU A 69 19.85 -6.31 5.45
N VAL A 70 20.63 -5.90 6.46
CA VAL A 70 21.87 -5.14 6.28
C VAL A 70 22.85 -5.95 5.42
N ASP A 71 22.92 -7.27 5.61
CA ASP A 71 23.75 -8.17 4.80
C ASP A 71 23.35 -8.22 3.32
N GLN A 72 22.14 -7.79 2.96
CA GLN A 72 21.66 -7.74 1.56
C GLN A 72 21.94 -6.40 0.87
N LEU A 73 22.39 -5.37 1.61
CA LEU A 73 22.73 -4.07 1.05
C LEU A 73 24.02 -4.14 0.22
N LYS A 74 24.07 -3.37 -0.86
CA LYS A 74 25.18 -3.32 -1.80
C LYS A 74 25.99 -2.06 -1.62
N VAL A 75 27.21 -2.07 -2.15
CA VAL A 75 28.04 -0.87 -2.26
C VAL A 75 27.29 0.19 -3.07
N GLY A 76 27.20 1.40 -2.51
CA GLY A 76 26.45 2.52 -3.07
C GLY A 76 25.05 2.70 -2.47
N ASP A 77 24.50 1.68 -1.80
CA ASP A 77 23.29 1.86 -0.99
C ASP A 77 23.60 2.74 0.22
N ARG A 78 22.56 3.38 0.74
CA ARG A 78 22.58 4.21 1.93
C ARG A 78 21.69 3.62 3.00
N ILE A 79 22.12 3.73 4.24
CA ILE A 79 21.35 3.29 5.41
C ILE A 79 21.35 4.35 6.50
N SER A 80 20.21 4.50 7.15
CA SER A 80 20.07 5.13 8.46
C SER A 80 19.24 4.24 9.39
N VAL A 81 19.51 4.33 10.69
CA VAL A 81 18.74 3.62 11.71
C VAL A 81 18.35 4.61 12.79
N VAL A 82 17.05 4.72 13.02
CA VAL A 82 16.44 5.51 14.08
C VAL A 82 15.81 4.55 15.06
N ALA A 83 16.05 4.74 16.35
CA ALA A 83 15.35 4.03 17.40
C ALA A 83 14.40 4.99 18.12
N PHE A 84 13.19 4.55 18.45
CA PHE A 84 12.22 5.38 19.14
C PHE A 84 11.53 4.66 20.29
N ALA A 85 11.15 5.45 21.28
CA ALA A 85 10.28 5.07 22.39
C ALA A 85 9.44 6.31 22.73
N GLY A 86 9.59 6.91 23.91
CA GLY A 86 9.04 8.24 24.20
C GLY A 86 9.69 9.39 23.43
N ALA A 87 10.93 9.20 22.96
CA ALA A 87 11.66 10.10 22.08
C ALA A 87 12.42 9.26 21.03
N ALA A 88 12.84 9.90 19.95
CA ALA A 88 13.62 9.26 18.89
C ALA A 88 15.09 9.68 18.92
N GLU A 89 15.98 8.74 18.58
CA GLU A 89 17.41 8.97 18.45
C GLU A 89 17.96 8.31 17.18
N VAL A 90 18.99 8.94 16.59
CA VAL A 90 19.70 8.37 15.45
C VAL A 90 20.77 7.40 15.97
N ILE A 91 20.61 6.12 15.68
CA ILE A 91 21.59 5.09 16.00
C ILE A 91 22.67 5.05 14.92
N VAL A 92 22.25 5.05 13.66
CA VAL A 92 23.12 5.08 12.49
C VAL A 92 22.71 6.30 11.65
N PRO A 93 23.54 7.35 11.57
CA PRO A 93 23.28 8.48 10.68
C PRO A 93 23.24 8.01 9.22
N ASN A 94 22.46 8.71 8.37
CA ASN A 94 22.41 8.38 6.94
C ASN A 94 23.80 8.40 6.31
N GLN A 95 24.27 7.23 5.88
CA GLN A 95 25.59 7.04 5.31
C GLN A 95 25.55 5.98 4.21
N GLU A 96 26.53 6.02 3.30
CA GLU A 96 26.75 4.93 2.35
C GLU A 96 27.23 3.68 3.08
N VAL A 97 26.80 2.52 2.57
CA VAL A 97 27.19 1.22 3.09
C VAL A 97 28.67 0.96 2.74
N GLN A 98 29.53 1.09 3.75
CA GLN A 98 30.97 0.83 3.63
C GLN A 98 31.44 -0.29 4.57
N ASP A 99 30.95 -0.31 5.82
CA ASP A 99 31.28 -1.31 6.83
C ASP A 99 30.02 -1.85 7.50
N LEU A 100 29.55 -2.99 6.98
CA LEU A 100 28.35 -3.68 7.46
C LEU A 100 28.51 -4.13 8.92
N ASP A 101 29.70 -4.56 9.34
CA ASP A 101 29.93 -5.09 10.69
C ASP A 101 29.88 -3.98 11.74
N SER A 102 30.41 -2.80 11.42
CA SER A 102 30.30 -1.63 12.30
C SER A 102 28.84 -1.17 12.45
N ILE A 103 28.05 -1.19 11.37
CA ILE A 103 26.62 -0.88 11.41
C ILE A 103 25.88 -1.88 12.31
N LYS A 104 26.07 -3.19 12.10
CA LYS A 104 25.41 -4.24 12.89
C LYS A 104 25.78 -4.15 14.38
N LYS A 105 27.07 -3.92 14.70
CA LYS A 105 27.53 -3.71 16.08
C LYS A 105 26.86 -2.49 16.74
N LEU A 106 26.73 -1.39 16.01
CA LEU A 106 26.11 -0.18 16.54
C LEU A 106 24.62 -0.40 16.85
N ILE A 107 23.88 -1.04 15.95
CA ILE A 107 22.47 -1.42 16.14
C ILE A 107 22.33 -2.28 17.40
N LYS A 108 23.10 -3.38 17.50
CA LYS A 108 23.03 -4.31 18.63
C LYS A 108 23.38 -3.66 19.97
N SER A 109 24.34 -2.72 19.99
CA SER A 109 24.78 -2.07 21.23
C SER A 109 23.81 -0.99 21.74
N LYS A 110 23.05 -0.37 20.84
CA LYS A 110 22.19 0.78 21.18
C LYS A 110 20.72 0.42 21.31
N LEU A 111 20.26 -0.64 20.66
CA LEU A 111 18.85 -1.00 20.63
C LEU A 111 18.45 -1.79 21.90
N ASN A 112 18.12 -1.06 22.96
CA ASN A 112 17.68 -1.63 24.24
C ASN A 112 16.24 -1.21 24.57
N ALA A 113 15.38 -2.18 24.85
CA ALA A 113 13.96 -1.98 25.14
C ALA A 113 13.74 -1.20 26.45
N SER A 114 13.16 0.00 26.36
CA SER A 114 12.86 0.91 27.46
C SER A 114 11.91 2.05 27.04
N GLY A 115 11.07 2.51 27.97
CA GLY A 115 10.19 3.67 27.77
C GLY A 115 8.84 3.35 27.09
N GLY A 116 8.07 4.41 26.83
CA GLY A 116 6.78 4.34 26.11
C GLY A 116 6.95 4.35 24.58
N THR A 117 5.87 4.63 23.84
CA THR A 117 5.84 4.50 22.36
C THR A 117 5.22 5.74 21.72
N VAL A 118 6.02 6.62 21.11
CA VAL A 118 5.56 7.79 20.35
C VAL A 118 6.07 7.67 18.91
N ILE A 119 5.21 7.17 18.02
CA ILE A 119 5.58 6.78 16.66
C ILE A 119 5.93 8.03 15.83
N ALA A 120 5.26 9.17 16.06
CA ALA A 120 5.52 10.37 15.29
C ALA A 120 6.96 10.90 15.46
N GLU A 121 7.59 10.71 16.63
CA GLU A 121 8.99 11.10 16.83
C GLU A 121 9.93 10.24 15.97
N GLY A 122 9.70 8.92 15.96
CA GLY A 122 10.44 7.99 15.11
C GLY A 122 10.29 8.31 13.63
N LEU A 123 9.05 8.52 13.18
CA LEU A 123 8.75 8.91 11.80
C LEU A 123 9.40 10.24 11.40
N GLY A 124 9.29 11.26 12.25
CA GLY A 124 9.85 12.59 11.96
C GLY A 124 11.37 12.55 11.80
N LEU A 125 12.07 11.86 12.70
CA LEU A 125 13.52 11.72 12.63
C LEU A 125 13.95 10.82 11.47
N GLY A 126 13.24 9.72 11.21
CA GLY A 126 13.51 8.83 10.08
C GLY A 126 13.34 9.52 8.72
N ILE A 127 12.29 10.31 8.55
CA ILE A 127 12.09 11.14 7.34
C ILE A 127 13.25 12.13 7.19
N THR A 128 13.68 12.75 8.28
CA THR A 128 14.81 13.70 8.28
C THR A 128 16.11 13.04 7.83
N GLU A 129 16.40 11.81 8.30
CA GLU A 129 17.57 11.06 7.85
C GLU A 129 17.45 10.66 6.37
N LEU A 130 16.29 10.19 5.92
CA LEU A 130 16.06 9.82 4.51
C LEU A 130 16.30 10.99 3.56
N MET A 131 15.84 12.19 3.92
CA MET A 131 16.00 13.39 3.10
C MET A 131 17.45 13.72 2.75
N LYS A 132 18.44 13.23 3.52
CA LYS A 132 19.86 13.45 3.26
C LYS A 132 20.41 12.65 2.08
N GLY A 133 19.70 11.64 1.61
CA GLY A 133 20.19 10.66 0.63
C GLY A 133 19.29 10.43 -0.59
N THR A 134 18.28 11.26 -0.84
CA THR A 134 17.22 10.98 -1.85
C THR A 134 17.68 11.07 -3.30
N LYS A 135 18.75 11.81 -3.58
CA LYS A 135 19.17 12.09 -4.95
C LYS A 135 19.70 10.82 -5.63
N GLY A 136 19.07 10.43 -6.75
CA GLY A 136 19.46 9.26 -7.54
C GLY A 136 19.24 7.92 -6.85
N THR A 137 18.45 7.88 -5.77
CA THR A 137 18.17 6.68 -4.99
C THR A 137 16.67 6.38 -4.93
N VAL A 138 16.33 5.13 -4.61
CA VAL A 138 14.99 4.76 -4.17
C VAL A 138 14.95 4.88 -2.64
N SER A 139 14.13 5.79 -2.10
CA SER A 139 14.12 6.07 -0.66
C SER A 139 12.96 5.40 0.07
N GLN A 140 13.27 4.51 1.03
CA GLN A 140 12.31 3.64 1.71
C GLN A 140 12.49 3.74 3.22
N ALA A 141 11.39 3.85 3.98
CA ALA A 141 11.39 3.72 5.43
C ALA A 141 10.67 2.45 5.84
N PHE A 142 11.25 1.70 6.78
CA PHE A 142 10.60 0.58 7.47
C PHE A 142 10.35 0.98 8.92
N LEU A 143 9.08 1.23 9.26
CA LEU A 143 8.63 1.46 10.63
C LEU A 143 8.25 0.13 11.26
N LEU A 144 8.94 -0.27 12.32
CA LEU A 144 8.67 -1.48 13.07
C LEU A 144 8.14 -1.11 14.45
N THR A 145 7.02 -1.69 14.87
CA THR A 145 6.48 -1.51 16.23
C THR A 145 5.63 -2.70 16.67
N ASP A 146 5.61 -2.96 17.97
CA ASP A 146 4.69 -3.90 18.63
C ASP A 146 3.59 -3.20 19.45
N GLY A 147 3.54 -1.86 19.42
CA GLY A 147 2.72 -1.03 20.29
C GLY A 147 1.70 -0.13 19.57
N HIS A 148 0.90 0.60 20.36
CA HIS A 148 -0.28 1.33 19.88
C HIS A 148 -0.04 2.80 19.46
N GLY A 149 1.17 3.36 19.60
CA GLY A 149 1.39 4.80 19.49
C GLY A 149 0.63 5.52 20.61
N GLU A 150 1.18 5.55 21.82
CA GLU A 150 0.58 6.22 22.96
C GLU A 150 1.24 7.57 23.18
N SER A 151 0.56 8.67 22.80
CA SER A 151 0.99 10.03 23.17
C SER A 151 -0.07 10.87 23.86
N SER A 152 -1.25 10.34 24.17
CA SER A 152 -2.23 11.05 24.98
C SER A 152 -2.29 10.47 26.40
N LEU A 153 -1.85 11.26 27.38
CA LEU A 153 -2.24 10.99 28.77
C LEU A 153 -3.75 11.23 28.88
N LYS A 154 -4.52 10.17 29.12
CA LYS A 154 -5.92 10.29 29.54
C LYS A 154 -5.97 10.50 31.05
N ILE A 155 -5.96 11.76 31.48
CA ILE A 155 -6.25 12.12 32.87
C ILE A 155 -7.69 12.63 32.90
N TRP A 156 -8.60 11.81 33.44
CA TRP A 156 -10.05 12.03 33.35
C TRP A 156 -10.50 12.20 31.88
N LYS A 157 -11.70 12.76 31.64
CA LYS A 157 -12.31 12.92 30.30
C LYS A 157 -11.52 13.81 29.31
N TRP A 158 -10.27 14.15 29.59
CA TRP A 158 -9.44 15.04 28.79
C TRP A 158 -8.19 14.32 28.27
N GLU A 159 -7.93 14.46 26.97
CA GLU A 159 -6.68 14.01 26.34
C GLU A 159 -5.67 15.18 26.39
N LEU A 160 -4.59 15.00 27.18
CA LEU A 160 -3.48 15.96 27.25
C LEU A 160 -2.35 15.47 26.33
N GLY A 161 -1.95 16.33 25.37
CA GLY A 161 -0.88 16.06 24.41
C GLY A 161 -1.39 16.08 22.96
N PRO A 162 -0.52 16.33 21.97
CA PRO A 162 -0.90 16.23 20.57
C PRO A 162 -1.20 14.77 20.20
N ASP A 163 -2.25 14.56 19.41
CA ASP A 163 -2.66 13.24 18.91
C ASP A 163 -1.56 12.63 18.02
N ASP A 164 -0.85 11.61 18.53
CA ASP A 164 0.24 10.92 17.81
C ASP A 164 -0.23 10.39 16.47
N ASN A 165 -1.46 9.86 16.42
CA ASN A 165 -2.02 9.27 15.21
C ASN A 165 -2.15 10.32 14.12
N LYS A 166 -2.70 11.49 14.46
CA LYS A 166 -2.81 12.60 13.53
C LYS A 166 -1.45 13.08 13.05
N ARG A 167 -0.47 13.22 13.95
CA ARG A 167 0.91 13.60 13.59
C ARG A 167 1.56 12.58 12.65
N CYS A 168 1.36 11.28 12.90
CA CYS A 168 1.88 10.22 12.04
C CYS A 168 1.33 10.33 10.60
N LEU A 169 0.01 10.58 10.45
CA LEU A 169 -0.59 10.74 9.12
C LEU A 169 -0.11 12.00 8.40
N GLU A 170 0.05 13.12 9.12
CA GLU A 170 0.61 14.34 8.55
C GLU A 170 2.06 14.13 8.07
N LEU A 171 2.87 13.39 8.85
CA LEU A 171 4.24 13.02 8.48
C LEU A 171 4.27 12.07 7.28
N ALA A 172 3.38 11.07 7.22
CA ALA A 172 3.28 10.16 6.09
C ALA A 172 2.94 10.90 4.78
N HIS A 173 1.97 11.82 4.83
CA HIS A 173 1.66 12.68 3.68
C HIS A 173 2.81 13.61 3.29
N LYS A 174 3.60 14.11 4.25
CA LYS A 174 4.80 14.90 3.94
C LYS A 174 5.89 14.04 3.29
N ALA A 175 6.10 12.81 3.76
CA ALA A 175 7.11 11.89 3.22
C ALA A 175 6.93 11.67 1.71
N THR A 176 5.68 11.48 1.25
CA THR A 176 5.40 11.29 -0.19
C THR A 176 5.73 12.52 -1.05
N LYS A 177 5.67 13.73 -0.50
CA LYS A 177 6.08 14.97 -1.21
C LYS A 177 7.59 15.02 -1.47
N PHE A 178 8.37 14.30 -0.67
CA PHE A 178 9.81 14.13 -0.85
C PHE A 178 10.16 12.82 -1.57
N ASN A 179 9.18 12.16 -2.20
CA ASN A 179 9.32 10.88 -2.87
C ASN A 179 9.91 9.78 -1.96
N LEU A 180 9.45 9.77 -0.70
CA LEU A 180 9.78 8.73 0.27
C LEU A 180 8.60 7.77 0.39
N THR A 181 8.89 6.48 0.40
CA THR A 181 7.89 5.42 0.61
C THR A 181 7.99 4.90 2.05
N LEU A 182 6.87 4.84 2.77
CA LEU A 182 6.82 4.35 4.16
C LEU A 182 6.12 2.99 4.22
N ASN A 183 6.84 1.98 4.69
CA ASN A 183 6.30 0.66 4.97
C ASN A 183 6.21 0.47 6.48
N THR A 184 5.16 -0.20 6.94
CA THR A 184 4.92 -0.46 8.36
C THR A 184 4.96 -1.96 8.63
N LEU A 185 5.56 -2.35 9.74
CA LEU A 185 5.68 -3.73 10.18
C LEU A 185 5.16 -3.83 11.60
N GLY A 186 4.03 -4.49 11.75
CA GLY A 186 3.40 -4.75 13.04
C GLY A 186 3.89 -6.08 13.62
N PHE A 187 4.44 -6.06 14.82
CA PHE A 187 4.98 -7.25 15.49
C PHE A 187 4.05 -7.74 16.59
N GLY A 188 3.73 -9.04 16.60
CA GLY A 188 2.78 -9.62 17.55
C GLY A 188 1.36 -9.07 17.35
N THR A 189 0.48 -9.16 18.35
CA THR A 189 -0.93 -8.74 18.19
C THR A 189 -1.21 -7.32 18.67
N ASN A 190 -0.36 -6.73 19.51
CA ASN A 190 -0.72 -5.59 20.36
C ASN A 190 -0.40 -4.20 19.74
N TRP A 191 -0.39 -4.10 18.42
CA TRP A 191 -0.16 -2.85 17.70
C TRP A 191 -1.45 -2.27 17.11
N ASN A 192 -1.49 -0.95 16.92
CA ASN A 192 -2.64 -0.28 16.33
C ASN A 192 -2.71 -0.52 14.82
N GLN A 193 -3.63 -1.40 14.39
CA GLN A 193 -3.74 -1.77 12.99
C GLN A 193 -4.19 -0.61 12.10
N ASP A 194 -5.20 0.14 12.53
CA ASP A 194 -5.70 1.29 11.78
C ASP A 194 -4.61 2.33 11.55
N LEU A 195 -3.78 2.58 12.56
CA LEU A 195 -2.70 3.55 12.47
C LEU A 195 -1.63 3.10 11.46
N LEU A 196 -1.08 1.90 11.63
CA LEU A 196 0.01 1.42 10.77
C LEU A 196 -0.44 1.25 9.31
N GLU A 197 -1.67 0.81 9.11
CA GLU A 197 -2.28 0.71 7.78
C GLU A 197 -2.42 2.09 7.14
N LYS A 198 -2.97 3.07 7.86
CA LYS A 198 -3.10 4.44 7.34
C LYS A 198 -1.75 5.10 7.08
N ILE A 199 -0.72 4.85 7.89
CA ILE A 199 0.64 5.33 7.65
C ILE A 199 1.21 4.73 6.35
N ALA A 200 1.09 3.42 6.17
CA ALA A 200 1.56 2.75 4.96
C ALA A 200 0.82 3.23 3.71
N ASP A 201 -0.51 3.27 3.76
CA ASP A 201 -1.36 3.73 2.66
C ASP A 201 -1.06 5.21 2.30
N ALA A 202 -0.96 6.09 3.30
CA ALA A 202 -0.62 7.50 3.10
C ALA A 202 0.83 7.73 2.65
N GLY A 203 1.74 6.85 3.05
CA GLY A 203 3.16 6.83 2.69
C GLY A 203 3.45 6.08 1.37
N GLY A 204 2.44 5.50 0.71
CA GLY A 204 2.58 4.76 -0.54
C GLY A 204 3.33 3.42 -0.42
N GLY A 205 3.48 2.87 0.80
CA GLY A 205 4.10 1.58 1.05
C GLY A 205 3.08 0.50 1.39
N THR A 206 3.51 -0.52 2.14
CA THR A 206 2.65 -1.63 2.58
C THR A 206 2.77 -1.87 4.08
N LEU A 207 1.72 -2.46 4.65
CA LEU A 207 1.74 -3.05 5.97
C LEU A 207 2.17 -4.53 5.85
N ALA A 208 3.13 -4.95 6.68
CA ALA A 208 3.47 -6.34 6.91
C ALA A 208 3.12 -6.74 8.35
N TYR A 209 2.57 -7.93 8.53
CA TYR A 209 2.23 -8.47 9.84
C TYR A 209 3.15 -9.63 10.18
N ILE A 210 3.92 -9.46 11.26
CA ILE A 210 4.80 -10.47 11.81
C ILE A 210 4.12 -10.99 13.08
N GLU A 211 3.35 -12.07 12.95
CA GLU A 211 2.65 -12.69 14.09
C GLU A 211 3.64 -13.36 15.04
N HIS A 212 4.61 -14.05 14.46
CA HIS A 212 5.66 -14.73 15.19
C HIS A 212 7.03 -14.17 14.82
N PRO A 213 7.93 -14.02 15.80
CA PRO A 213 9.28 -13.50 15.55
C PRO A 213 10.01 -14.16 14.37
N GLU A 214 9.84 -15.47 14.23
CA GLU A 214 10.48 -16.28 13.19
C GLU A 214 10.10 -15.83 11.76
N GLN A 215 8.94 -15.20 11.58
CA GLN A 215 8.46 -14.69 10.29
C GLN A 215 9.10 -13.35 9.88
N ALA A 216 9.79 -12.67 10.81
CA ALA A 216 10.33 -11.34 10.55
C ALA A 216 11.29 -11.36 9.36
N VAL A 217 12.25 -12.28 9.35
CA VAL A 217 13.28 -12.38 8.31
C VAL A 217 12.66 -12.56 6.93
N ASP A 218 11.62 -13.39 6.82
CA ASP A 218 10.92 -13.65 5.56
C ASP A 218 10.16 -12.42 5.06
N GLU A 219 9.43 -11.73 5.94
CA GLU A 219 8.71 -10.49 5.61
C GLU A 219 9.67 -9.36 5.20
N PHE A 220 10.78 -9.18 5.93
CA PHE A 220 11.82 -8.22 5.56
C PHE A 220 12.41 -8.54 4.18
N SER A 221 12.75 -9.80 3.94
CA SER A 221 13.30 -10.24 2.66
C SER A 221 12.31 -10.06 1.51
N ARG A 222 11.02 -10.29 1.75
CA ARG A 222 9.94 -10.05 0.78
C ARG A 222 9.84 -8.56 0.42
N LEU A 223 9.81 -7.68 1.42
CA LEU A 223 9.78 -6.23 1.20
C LEU A 223 11.05 -5.74 0.49
N PHE A 224 12.21 -6.26 0.86
CA PHE A 224 13.48 -5.90 0.26
C PHE A 224 13.54 -6.28 -1.23
N ARG A 225 13.11 -7.50 -1.61
CA ARG A 225 13.01 -7.92 -3.02
C ARG A 225 12.09 -6.99 -3.82
N ARG A 226 10.95 -6.60 -3.24
CA ARG A 226 10.00 -5.65 -3.87
C ARG A 226 10.63 -4.28 -4.11
N ILE A 227 11.48 -3.81 -3.21
CA ILE A 227 12.23 -2.54 -3.39
C ILE A 227 13.27 -2.67 -4.50
N GLN A 228 13.98 -3.80 -4.56
CA GLN A 228 15.02 -4.02 -5.57
C GLN A 228 14.46 -4.06 -7.01
N SER A 229 13.17 -4.36 -7.17
CA SER A 229 12.53 -4.37 -8.49
C SER A 229 11.97 -3.00 -8.91
N VAL A 230 12.07 -1.97 -8.06
CA VAL A 230 11.66 -0.60 -8.42
C VAL A 230 12.53 -0.09 -9.57
N GLY A 231 11.88 0.33 -10.66
CA GLY A 231 12.54 0.96 -11.81
C GLY A 231 12.25 2.45 -11.91
N LEU A 232 11.07 2.89 -11.50
CA LEU A 232 10.63 4.29 -11.55
C LEU A 232 9.96 4.67 -10.23
N THR A 233 10.04 5.94 -9.85
CA THR A 233 9.49 6.43 -8.58
C THR A 233 8.47 7.53 -8.81
N ASN A 234 7.74 7.91 -7.75
CA ASN A 234 6.81 9.04 -7.75
C ASN A 234 5.76 9.02 -8.89
N ALA A 235 5.28 7.83 -9.27
CA ALA A 235 4.37 7.72 -10.39
C ALA A 235 2.96 8.23 -10.05
N TYR A 236 2.32 8.88 -11.02
CA TYR A 236 0.93 9.30 -11.00
C TYR A 236 0.23 8.79 -12.26
N LEU A 237 -0.96 8.20 -12.09
CA LEU A 237 -1.90 8.00 -13.17
C LEU A 237 -2.64 9.31 -13.42
N LEU A 238 -2.52 9.82 -14.64
CA LEU A 238 -3.26 10.96 -15.15
C LEU A 238 -4.37 10.44 -16.06
N LEU A 239 -5.61 10.81 -15.76
CA LEU A 239 -6.81 10.41 -16.48
C LEU A 239 -7.55 11.66 -17.00
N SER A 240 -7.74 11.71 -18.31
CA SER A 240 -8.60 12.70 -18.96
C SER A 240 -9.85 11.99 -19.46
N LEU A 241 -11.03 12.52 -19.16
CA LEU A 241 -12.30 11.94 -19.62
C LEU A 241 -12.89 12.78 -20.73
N MET A 242 -13.46 12.12 -21.73
CA MET A 242 -14.18 12.78 -22.82
C MET A 242 -15.53 13.31 -22.35
N PRO A 243 -16.16 14.26 -23.07
CA PRO A 243 -17.52 14.71 -22.76
C PRO A 243 -18.48 13.53 -22.60
N ASN A 244 -19.44 13.67 -21.69
CA ASN A 244 -20.40 12.63 -21.29
C ASN A 244 -19.78 11.41 -20.59
N VAL A 245 -18.49 11.43 -20.25
CA VAL A 245 -17.86 10.40 -19.40
C VAL A 245 -17.48 11.03 -18.07
N ARG A 246 -17.84 10.37 -16.97
CA ARG A 246 -17.52 10.84 -15.61
C ARG A 246 -17.06 9.71 -14.71
N LEU A 247 -16.25 10.02 -13.71
CA LEU A 247 -15.97 9.10 -12.61
C LEU A 247 -17.21 8.95 -11.72
N ALA A 248 -17.30 7.81 -11.02
CA ALA A 248 -18.21 7.68 -9.90
C ALA A 248 -17.93 8.72 -8.81
N GLU A 249 -18.93 9.07 -8.02
CA GLU A 249 -18.79 10.13 -7.00
C GLU A 249 -18.03 9.66 -5.76
N LEU A 250 -18.19 8.39 -5.39
CA LEU A 250 -17.60 7.82 -4.18
C LEU A 250 -16.64 6.70 -4.55
N LYS A 251 -15.40 6.80 -4.01
CA LYS A 251 -14.32 5.82 -4.18
C LYS A 251 -14.19 5.35 -5.64
N PRO A 252 -14.01 6.29 -6.59
CA PRO A 252 -14.05 5.98 -8.01
C PRO A 252 -12.85 5.18 -8.50
N ILE A 253 -11.71 5.25 -7.79
CA ILE A 253 -10.47 4.62 -8.23
C ILE A 253 -9.86 3.83 -7.07
N ALA A 254 -9.51 2.59 -7.35
CA ALA A 254 -8.85 1.70 -6.40
C ALA A 254 -7.69 0.96 -7.07
N GLN A 255 -6.62 0.72 -6.33
CA GLN A 255 -5.65 -0.32 -6.68
C GLN A 255 -6.23 -1.67 -6.28
N VAL A 256 -5.98 -2.71 -7.08
CA VAL A 256 -6.38 -4.10 -6.78
C VAL A 256 -5.22 -5.08 -6.83
N SER A 257 -4.07 -4.65 -7.32
CA SER A 257 -2.83 -5.41 -7.33
C SER A 257 -1.63 -4.46 -7.23
N PRO A 258 -0.57 -4.78 -6.45
CA PRO A 258 -0.41 -6.01 -5.66
C PRO A 258 -1.27 -6.04 -4.38
N ASP A 259 -1.58 -4.87 -3.83
CA ASP A 259 -2.41 -4.70 -2.65
C ASP A 259 -3.70 -3.94 -3.04
N THR A 260 -4.85 -4.35 -2.50
CA THR A 260 -6.12 -3.68 -2.76
C THR A 260 -6.31 -2.51 -1.79
N ILE A 261 -6.33 -1.29 -2.33
CA ILE A 261 -6.52 -0.05 -1.57
C ILE A 261 -7.35 0.95 -2.37
N GLU A 262 -8.10 1.80 -1.67
CA GLU A 262 -8.77 2.94 -2.31
C GLU A 262 -7.75 4.04 -2.57
N LEU A 263 -7.77 4.62 -3.76
CA LEU A 263 -6.83 5.66 -4.14
C LEU A 263 -7.52 7.03 -4.14
N PRO A 264 -6.99 8.03 -3.41
CA PRO A 264 -7.55 9.38 -3.44
C PRO A 264 -7.33 10.00 -4.82
N VAL A 265 -8.40 10.56 -5.37
CA VAL A 265 -8.36 11.26 -6.65
C VAL A 265 -8.18 12.76 -6.40
N GLN A 266 -7.21 13.35 -7.08
CA GLN A 266 -6.97 14.79 -7.07
C GLN A 266 -7.33 15.34 -8.45
N GLN A 267 -7.86 16.55 -8.51
CA GLN A 267 -8.09 17.23 -9.78
C GLN A 267 -6.95 18.21 -10.03
N GLU A 268 -6.30 18.08 -11.18
CA GLU A 268 -5.24 18.97 -11.64
C GLU A 268 -5.85 20.26 -12.21
N ALA A 269 -5.05 21.33 -12.28
CA ALA A 269 -5.50 22.64 -12.74
C ALA A 269 -5.98 22.65 -14.22
N ASP A 270 -5.53 21.68 -15.01
CA ASP A 270 -5.92 21.48 -16.41
C ASP A 270 -7.18 20.60 -16.57
N GLY A 271 -7.83 20.22 -15.47
CA GLY A 271 -9.05 19.43 -15.46
C GLY A 271 -8.84 17.91 -15.47
N ARG A 272 -7.60 17.42 -15.57
CA ARG A 272 -7.29 15.99 -15.48
C ARG A 272 -7.45 15.49 -14.06
N PHE A 273 -7.77 14.21 -13.92
CA PHE A 273 -7.70 13.51 -12.64
C PHE A 273 -6.30 12.92 -12.47
N ALA A 274 -5.70 13.16 -11.31
CA ALA A 274 -4.42 12.59 -10.92
C ALA A 274 -4.60 11.66 -9.73
N VAL A 275 -3.97 10.49 -9.82
CA VAL A 275 -3.94 9.49 -8.76
C VAL A 275 -2.51 9.09 -8.51
N ARG A 276 -2.04 9.25 -7.28
CA ARG A 276 -0.67 8.84 -6.92
C ARG A 276 -0.59 7.31 -6.87
N LEU A 277 0.37 6.76 -7.59
CA LEU A 277 0.70 5.34 -7.59
C LEU A 277 1.95 5.07 -6.72
N GLY A 278 2.92 6.00 -6.72
CA GLY A 278 4.20 5.82 -6.03
C GLY A 278 5.19 5.04 -6.87
N ASP A 279 5.93 4.10 -6.27
CA ASP A 279 6.99 3.39 -6.98
C ASP A 279 6.42 2.38 -7.98
N LEU A 280 7.05 2.27 -9.16
CA LEU A 280 6.71 1.28 -10.19
C LEU A 280 7.80 0.23 -10.28
N MET A 281 7.38 -1.02 -10.13
CA MET A 281 8.22 -2.20 -10.20
C MET A 281 8.35 -2.70 -11.65
N GLN A 282 9.44 -3.41 -11.93
CA GLN A 282 9.74 -3.97 -13.25
C GLN A 282 9.09 -5.33 -13.49
N ASP A 283 8.90 -6.10 -12.43
CA ASP A 283 8.44 -7.49 -12.41
C ASP A 283 6.99 -7.64 -11.95
N VAL A 284 6.47 -6.67 -11.19
CA VAL A 284 5.11 -6.67 -10.66
C VAL A 284 4.29 -5.58 -11.35
N GLU A 285 3.22 -5.99 -12.03
CA GLU A 285 2.23 -5.06 -12.58
C GLU A 285 1.33 -4.53 -11.46
N ARG A 286 1.23 -3.20 -11.38
CA ARG A 286 0.20 -2.53 -10.59
C ARG A 286 -1.08 -2.49 -11.41
N VAL A 287 -2.19 -2.91 -10.82
CA VAL A 287 -3.51 -2.85 -11.47
C VAL A 287 -4.42 -1.88 -10.73
N VAL A 288 -4.97 -0.93 -11.47
CA VAL A 288 -5.91 0.09 -10.99
C VAL A 288 -7.25 -0.12 -11.67
N LEU A 289 -8.34 -0.05 -10.91
CA LEU A 289 -9.71 0.02 -11.41
C LEU A 289 -10.25 1.43 -11.25
N ALA A 290 -10.78 1.99 -12.34
CA ALA A 290 -11.59 3.20 -12.32
C ALA A 290 -13.05 2.89 -12.65
N ASN A 291 -13.98 3.36 -11.84
CA ASN A 291 -15.41 3.23 -12.06
C ASN A 291 -15.92 4.47 -12.82
N ILE A 292 -16.36 4.26 -14.06
CA ILE A 292 -16.81 5.33 -14.96
C ILE A 292 -18.28 5.15 -15.35
N TYR A 293 -18.97 6.26 -15.53
CA TYR A 293 -20.28 6.34 -16.14
C TYR A 293 -20.14 7.00 -17.51
N LEU A 294 -20.69 6.34 -18.52
CA LEU A 294 -20.79 6.84 -19.88
C LEU A 294 -22.23 7.24 -20.10
N GLY A 295 -22.47 8.51 -20.44
CA GLY A 295 -23.76 8.99 -20.92
C GLY A 295 -24.02 8.57 -22.36
N GLN A 296 -24.90 9.29 -23.05
CA GLN A 296 -25.20 9.02 -24.44
C GLN A 296 -24.01 9.38 -25.34
N LEU A 297 -23.57 8.40 -26.14
CA LEU A 297 -22.46 8.52 -27.07
C LEU A 297 -22.92 8.13 -28.49
N PRO A 298 -22.31 8.67 -29.56
CA PRO A 298 -22.63 8.27 -30.92
C PRO A 298 -22.32 6.79 -31.16
N GLU A 299 -23.08 6.16 -32.07
CA GLU A 299 -22.83 4.79 -32.51
C GLU A 299 -21.41 4.63 -33.10
N GLY A 300 -20.81 3.46 -32.87
CA GLY A 300 -19.46 3.13 -33.33
C GLY A 300 -18.40 3.24 -32.24
N ARG A 301 -17.12 3.18 -32.66
CA ARG A 301 -15.98 3.23 -31.75
C ARG A 301 -15.74 4.66 -31.27
N GLN A 302 -15.94 4.89 -29.98
CA GLN A 302 -15.81 6.20 -29.34
C GLN A 302 -14.60 6.22 -28.43
N GLU A 303 -13.80 7.28 -28.50
CA GLU A 303 -12.80 7.57 -27.46
C GLU A 303 -13.53 8.10 -26.24
N ILE A 304 -13.30 7.48 -25.09
CA ILE A 304 -14.00 7.80 -23.83
C ILE A 304 -13.07 8.47 -22.81
N GLY A 305 -11.77 8.43 -23.05
CA GLY A 305 -10.77 9.08 -22.22
C GLY A 305 -9.36 8.75 -22.66
N GLN A 306 -8.41 9.33 -21.96
CA GLN A 306 -6.97 9.14 -22.19
C GLN A 306 -6.29 8.91 -20.84
N ILE A 307 -5.34 7.98 -20.83
CA ILE A 307 -4.51 7.69 -19.66
C ILE A 307 -3.04 7.97 -19.98
N GLN A 308 -2.32 8.46 -18.99
CA GLN A 308 -0.89 8.75 -19.07
C GLN A 308 -0.25 8.58 -17.70
N ILE A 309 1.01 8.15 -17.65
CA ILE A 309 1.79 8.08 -16.42
C ILE A 309 2.78 9.23 -16.35
N ARG A 310 2.73 10.01 -15.28
CA ARG A 310 3.81 10.93 -14.86
C ARG A 310 4.70 10.20 -13.87
N TYR A 311 6.02 10.25 -14.00
CA TYR A 311 6.94 9.52 -13.13
C TYR A 311 8.32 10.19 -13.04
N ASP A 312 9.11 9.78 -12.06
CA ASP A 312 10.50 10.17 -11.89
C ASP A 312 11.42 8.99 -12.25
N ASP A 313 12.56 9.28 -12.86
CA ASP A 313 13.60 8.32 -13.25
C ASP A 313 14.89 8.61 -12.47
N PRO A 314 15.13 7.90 -11.35
CA PRO A 314 16.30 8.10 -10.51
C PRO A 314 17.62 7.81 -11.23
N ALA A 315 17.63 6.90 -12.21
CA ALA A 315 18.86 6.57 -12.95
C ALA A 315 19.35 7.73 -13.82
N LEU A 316 18.42 8.58 -14.27
CA LEU A 316 18.71 9.76 -15.09
C LEU A 316 18.65 11.08 -14.32
N ASP A 317 18.34 11.04 -13.02
CA ASP A 317 18.10 12.23 -12.18
C ASP A 317 17.08 13.20 -12.82
N LYS A 318 16.01 12.63 -13.41
CA LYS A 318 14.93 13.38 -14.08
C LYS A 318 13.61 13.16 -13.37
N GLN A 319 12.85 14.24 -13.21
CA GLN A 319 11.55 14.24 -12.56
C GLN A 319 10.45 14.67 -13.51
N GLY A 320 9.21 14.22 -13.25
CA GLY A 320 8.02 14.64 -13.99
C GLY A 320 8.00 14.20 -15.46
N LEU A 321 8.70 13.11 -15.79
CA LEU A 321 8.65 12.51 -17.12
C LEU A 321 7.25 11.97 -17.40
N LEU A 322 6.86 11.99 -18.68
CA LEU A 322 5.56 11.51 -19.12
C LEU A 322 5.71 10.28 -20.01
N SER A 323 4.86 9.29 -19.82
CA SER A 323 4.68 8.20 -20.78
C SER A 323 3.99 8.71 -22.04
N ALA A 324 3.92 7.86 -23.08
CA ALA A 324 2.98 8.09 -24.16
C ALA A 324 1.54 8.11 -23.61
N ILE A 325 0.69 8.89 -24.27
CA ILE A 325 -0.74 8.92 -24.01
C ILE A 325 -1.35 7.66 -24.61
N ALA A 326 -2.13 6.92 -23.83
CA ALA A 326 -2.91 5.80 -24.31
C ALA A 326 -4.41 6.16 -24.30
N PRO A 327 -5.05 6.24 -25.48
CA PRO A 327 -6.50 6.46 -25.57
C PRO A 327 -7.27 5.21 -25.14
N VAL A 328 -8.41 5.43 -24.50
CA VAL A 328 -9.35 4.39 -24.07
C VAL A 328 -10.60 4.48 -24.94
N TYR A 329 -11.03 3.34 -25.48
CA TYR A 329 -12.17 3.25 -26.37
C TYR A 329 -13.30 2.41 -25.80
N ALA A 330 -14.53 2.72 -26.22
CA ALA A 330 -15.70 1.88 -26.07
C ALA A 330 -16.42 1.76 -27.42
N ASP A 331 -17.11 0.64 -27.63
CA ASP A 331 -17.86 0.37 -28.85
C ASP A 331 -19.36 0.52 -28.59
N VAL A 332 -19.97 1.56 -29.12
CA VAL A 332 -21.40 1.84 -28.93
C VAL A 332 -22.19 1.13 -30.02
N VAL A 333 -23.06 0.19 -29.64
CA VAL A 333 -23.74 -0.73 -30.56
C VAL A 333 -25.26 -0.67 -30.40
N ARG A 334 -26.00 -0.83 -31.51
CA ARG A 334 -27.48 -0.92 -31.49
C ARG A 334 -28.01 -2.22 -30.92
N VAL A 335 -27.36 -3.33 -31.25
CA VAL A 335 -27.72 -4.67 -30.75
C VAL A 335 -26.65 -5.07 -29.75
N TYR A 336 -26.96 -4.85 -28.48
CA TYR A 336 -26.02 -5.12 -27.40
C TYR A 336 -25.72 -6.62 -27.28
N GLN A 337 -24.43 -6.94 -27.30
CA GLN A 337 -23.91 -8.24 -26.91
C GLN A 337 -22.72 -8.01 -25.98
N PRO A 338 -22.71 -8.59 -24.77
CA PRO A 338 -21.65 -8.31 -23.82
C PRO A 338 -20.30 -8.90 -24.28
N THR A 339 -19.24 -8.10 -24.20
CA THR A 339 -17.86 -8.52 -24.46
C THR A 339 -17.05 -8.36 -23.17
N VAL A 340 -17.30 -9.27 -22.23
CA VAL A 340 -16.72 -9.21 -20.88
C VAL A 340 -15.22 -9.48 -20.91
N ASN A 341 -14.43 -8.63 -20.25
CA ASN A 341 -13.00 -8.86 -20.07
C ASN A 341 -12.73 -9.68 -18.79
N PRO A 342 -12.18 -10.90 -18.89
CA PRO A 342 -11.97 -11.76 -17.71
C PRO A 342 -10.94 -11.21 -16.72
N GLN A 343 -9.90 -10.49 -17.17
CA GLN A 343 -8.89 -9.90 -16.29
C GLN A 343 -9.47 -8.73 -15.48
N VAL A 344 -10.28 -7.89 -16.13
CA VAL A 344 -11.01 -6.81 -15.43
C VAL A 344 -12.04 -7.41 -14.48
N GLN A 345 -12.70 -8.51 -14.85
CA GLN A 345 -13.63 -9.21 -13.96
C GLN A 345 -12.96 -9.74 -12.69
N GLN A 346 -11.77 -10.35 -12.80
CA GLN A 346 -10.98 -10.76 -11.63
C GLN A 346 -10.62 -9.57 -10.73
N SER A 347 -10.22 -8.46 -11.33
CA SER A 347 -9.94 -7.21 -10.64
C SER A 347 -11.16 -6.68 -9.87
N ILE A 348 -12.35 -6.75 -10.48
CA ILE A 348 -13.61 -6.33 -9.85
C ILE A 348 -13.92 -7.20 -8.63
N LEU A 349 -13.71 -8.51 -8.74
CA LEU A 349 -13.92 -9.46 -7.65
C LEU A 349 -12.92 -9.26 -6.51
N ALA A 350 -11.65 -8.97 -6.81
CA ALA A 350 -10.65 -8.61 -5.79
C ALA A 350 -11.07 -7.35 -4.99
N LEU A 351 -11.53 -6.30 -5.70
CA LEU A 351 -12.05 -5.10 -5.05
C LEU A 351 -13.34 -5.38 -4.24
N ALA A 352 -14.21 -6.26 -4.74
CA ALA A 352 -15.42 -6.66 -4.04
C ALA A 352 -15.10 -7.40 -2.73
N LYS A 353 -14.15 -8.35 -2.74
CA LYS A 353 -13.64 -9.04 -1.55
C LYS A 353 -13.20 -8.04 -0.49
N TYR A 354 -12.35 -7.08 -0.88
CA TYR A 354 -11.86 -6.03 0.01
C TYR A 354 -13.00 -5.21 0.63
N ARG A 355 -13.91 -4.69 -0.21
CA ARG A 355 -15.04 -3.86 0.27
C ARG A 355 -16.03 -4.64 1.14
N GLN A 356 -16.26 -5.92 0.87
CA GLN A 356 -17.10 -6.79 1.70
C GLN A 356 -16.50 -6.99 3.10
N THR A 357 -15.17 -7.21 3.20
CA THR A 357 -14.51 -7.31 4.50
C THR A 357 -14.56 -5.99 5.28
N GLN A 358 -14.38 -4.85 4.61
CA GLN A 358 -14.54 -3.52 5.23
C GLN A 358 -15.96 -3.30 5.77
N LEU A 359 -16.99 -3.75 5.04
CA LEU A 359 -18.37 -3.71 5.51
C LEU A 359 -18.61 -4.65 6.69
N ALA A 360 -17.97 -5.82 6.71
CA ALA A 360 -18.04 -6.74 7.84
C ALA A 360 -17.49 -6.11 9.12
N GLU A 361 -16.36 -5.42 9.00
CA GLU A 361 -15.72 -4.70 10.10
C GLU A 361 -16.60 -3.58 10.64
N ALA A 362 -17.12 -2.71 9.76
CA ALA A 362 -18.05 -1.66 10.16
C ALA A 362 -19.30 -2.22 10.88
N LYS A 363 -19.77 -3.41 10.47
CA LYS A 363 -20.88 -4.11 11.15
C LYS A 363 -20.49 -4.64 12.53
N LEU A 364 -19.27 -5.17 12.69
CA LEU A 364 -18.76 -5.58 14.01
C LEU A 364 -18.67 -4.40 14.97
N GLU A 365 -18.19 -3.24 14.51
CA GLU A 365 -18.14 -2.01 15.30
C GLU A 365 -19.53 -1.55 15.76
N GLN A 366 -20.56 -1.80 14.93
CA GLN A 366 -21.96 -1.51 15.25
C GLN A 366 -22.64 -2.61 16.09
N GLY A 367 -21.93 -3.69 16.42
CA GLY A 367 -22.47 -4.83 17.15
C GLY A 367 -23.29 -5.81 16.30
N ASP A 368 -23.41 -5.61 14.98
CA ASP A 368 -24.11 -6.48 14.05
C ASP A 368 -23.25 -7.70 13.65
N ARG A 369 -23.12 -8.66 14.56
CA ARG A 369 -22.32 -9.88 14.35
C ARG A 369 -22.87 -10.74 13.21
N ALA A 370 -24.18 -10.86 13.09
CA ALA A 370 -24.83 -11.67 12.05
C ALA A 370 -24.58 -11.09 10.65
N GLY A 371 -24.71 -9.77 10.51
CA GLY A 371 -24.40 -9.09 9.27
C GLY A 371 -22.91 -9.15 8.95
N ALA A 372 -22.02 -9.02 9.93
CA ALA A 372 -20.59 -9.17 9.74
C ALA A 372 -20.22 -10.57 9.22
N ALA A 373 -20.76 -11.62 9.85
CA ALA A 373 -20.56 -12.99 9.39
C ALA A 373 -21.03 -13.19 7.94
N THR A 374 -22.20 -12.64 7.58
CA THR A 374 -22.74 -12.71 6.21
C THR A 374 -21.80 -12.05 5.20
N MET A 375 -21.25 -10.88 5.54
CA MET A 375 -20.29 -10.19 4.68
C MET A 375 -18.98 -10.97 4.52
N LEU A 376 -18.45 -11.56 5.61
CA LEU A 376 -17.26 -12.40 5.55
C LEU A 376 -17.47 -13.69 4.75
N GLN A 377 -18.63 -14.35 4.85
CA GLN A 377 -18.96 -15.50 3.99
C GLN A 377 -19.00 -15.11 2.51
N THR A 378 -19.57 -13.94 2.21
CA THR A 378 -19.61 -13.42 0.83
C THR A 378 -18.20 -13.12 0.33
N ALA A 379 -17.34 -12.55 1.16
CA ALA A 379 -15.94 -12.30 0.85
C ALA A 379 -15.16 -13.61 0.65
N ALA A 380 -15.39 -14.63 1.48
CA ALA A 380 -14.78 -15.95 1.33
C ALA A 380 -15.18 -16.63 0.01
N LYS A 381 -16.47 -16.56 -0.37
CA LYS A 381 -16.94 -17.06 -1.67
C LYS A 381 -16.30 -16.31 -2.83
N THR A 382 -16.17 -14.99 -2.72
CA THR A 382 -15.51 -14.14 -3.73
C THR A 382 -14.02 -14.50 -3.85
N ALA A 383 -13.34 -14.75 -2.73
CA ALA A 383 -11.95 -15.22 -2.70
C ALA A 383 -11.79 -16.56 -3.45
N LEU A 384 -12.68 -17.53 -3.22
CA LEU A 384 -12.68 -18.80 -3.97
C LEU A 384 -12.88 -18.59 -5.48
N GLN A 385 -13.73 -17.65 -5.88
CA GLN A 385 -13.97 -17.35 -7.31
C GLN A 385 -12.74 -16.80 -8.02
N ILE A 386 -11.85 -16.10 -7.31
CA ILE A 386 -10.58 -15.59 -7.85
C ILE A 386 -9.39 -16.52 -7.58
N GLY A 387 -9.62 -17.71 -7.00
CA GLY A 387 -8.59 -18.71 -6.73
C GLY A 387 -7.76 -18.47 -5.47
N ASP A 388 -8.18 -17.57 -4.58
CA ASP A 388 -7.48 -17.22 -3.34
C ASP A 388 -7.96 -18.11 -2.17
N THR A 389 -7.47 -19.36 -2.15
CA THR A 389 -7.84 -20.38 -1.15
C THR A 389 -7.40 -19.98 0.26
N GLY A 390 -6.24 -19.33 0.38
CA GLY A 390 -5.70 -18.82 1.64
C GLY A 390 -6.63 -17.79 2.27
N ALA A 391 -7.01 -16.74 1.52
CA ALA A 391 -7.96 -15.75 2.03
C ALA A 391 -9.34 -16.35 2.28
N ALA A 392 -9.82 -17.24 1.40
CA ALA A 392 -11.10 -17.90 1.58
C ALA A 392 -11.17 -18.65 2.92
N THR A 393 -10.12 -19.39 3.26
CA THR A 393 -10.01 -20.13 4.53
C THR A 393 -10.11 -19.19 5.72
N VAL A 394 -9.27 -18.14 5.76
CA VAL A 394 -9.25 -17.17 6.87
C VAL A 394 -10.61 -16.49 7.03
N LEU A 395 -11.18 -15.98 5.94
CA LEU A 395 -12.47 -15.28 5.96
C LEU A 395 -13.62 -16.22 6.38
N GLN A 396 -13.61 -17.47 5.92
CA GLN A 396 -14.61 -18.47 6.28
C GLN A 396 -14.51 -18.87 7.76
N THR A 397 -13.29 -19.06 8.29
CA THR A 397 -13.07 -19.35 9.70
C THR A 397 -13.59 -18.22 10.58
N SER A 398 -13.26 -16.96 10.24
CA SER A 398 -13.76 -15.79 10.97
C SER A 398 -15.29 -15.71 10.93
N ALA A 399 -15.90 -15.99 9.77
CA ALA A 399 -17.35 -16.00 9.65
C ALA A 399 -18.02 -17.09 10.51
N THR A 400 -17.47 -18.31 10.53
CA THR A 400 -17.99 -19.42 11.32
C THR A 400 -17.92 -19.16 12.82
N ARG A 401 -16.83 -18.55 13.32
CA ARG A 401 -16.73 -18.13 14.72
C ARG A 401 -17.81 -17.14 15.13
N LEU A 402 -18.01 -16.10 14.31
CA LEU A 402 -19.07 -15.11 14.56
C LEU A 402 -20.48 -15.75 14.57
N GLN A 403 -20.72 -16.75 13.73
CA GLN A 403 -21.99 -17.49 13.69
C GLN A 403 -22.19 -18.40 14.91
N ALA A 404 -21.11 -18.95 15.46
CA ALA A 404 -21.13 -19.71 16.71
C ALA A 404 -21.34 -18.81 17.95
N GLY A 405 -21.40 -17.49 17.78
CA GLY A 405 -21.54 -16.53 18.87
C GLY A 405 -20.22 -16.12 19.52
N GLU A 406 -19.09 -16.61 18.99
CA GLU A 406 -17.75 -16.28 19.47
C GLU A 406 -17.33 -14.86 19.03
N GLU A 407 -16.36 -14.29 19.74
CA GLU A 407 -15.72 -13.05 19.35
C GLU A 407 -14.42 -13.32 18.58
N LEU A 408 -14.13 -12.50 17.58
CA LEU A 408 -12.85 -12.54 16.89
C LEU A 408 -11.77 -11.92 17.77
N SER A 409 -10.69 -12.66 18.01
CA SER A 409 -9.49 -12.15 18.68
C SER A 409 -8.84 -11.05 17.83
N GLU A 410 -7.97 -10.23 18.43
CA GLU A 410 -7.25 -9.19 17.67
C GLU A 410 -6.42 -9.77 16.52
N GLY A 411 -5.81 -10.94 16.74
CA GLY A 411 -5.09 -11.67 15.69
C GLY A 411 -6.01 -12.09 14.53
N ASP A 412 -7.21 -12.59 14.82
CA ASP A 412 -8.18 -12.97 13.78
C ASP A 412 -8.63 -11.75 12.96
N ARG A 413 -8.88 -10.61 13.63
CA ARG A 413 -9.26 -9.35 12.98
C ARG A 413 -8.14 -8.86 12.06
N LYS A 414 -6.89 -8.90 12.54
CA LYS A 414 -5.69 -8.55 11.76
C LYS A 414 -5.57 -9.41 10.50
N LYS A 415 -5.61 -10.74 10.66
CA LYS A 415 -5.57 -11.70 9.55
C LYS A 415 -6.68 -11.44 8.55
N THR A 416 -7.91 -11.29 9.02
CA THR A 416 -9.10 -11.00 8.20
C THR A 416 -8.91 -9.77 7.32
N ARG A 417 -8.36 -8.68 7.88
CA ARG A 417 -8.13 -7.46 7.12
C ARG A 417 -6.95 -7.60 6.14
N ILE A 418 -5.87 -8.28 6.51
CA ILE A 418 -4.69 -8.48 5.64
C ILE A 418 -5.05 -9.31 4.41
N VAL A 419 -5.76 -10.43 4.60
CA VAL A 419 -6.19 -11.29 3.48
C VAL A 419 -7.25 -10.63 2.60
N SER A 420 -7.87 -9.54 3.06
CA SER A 420 -8.80 -8.76 2.23
C SER A 420 -8.08 -7.89 1.20
N LYS A 421 -6.85 -7.44 1.50
CA LYS A 421 -6.05 -6.59 0.62
C LYS A 421 -5.19 -7.38 -0.36
N THR A 422 -4.69 -8.54 0.05
CA THR A 422 -3.76 -9.35 -0.74
C THR A 422 -4.48 -10.48 -1.45
N VAL A 423 -3.91 -10.97 -2.55
CA VAL A 423 -4.26 -12.28 -3.11
C VAL A 423 -3.16 -13.23 -2.69
N LEU A 424 -3.46 -14.18 -1.80
CA LEU A 424 -2.48 -15.19 -1.38
C LEU A 424 -2.45 -16.29 -2.45
N GLN A 425 -1.36 -16.38 -3.19
CA GLN A 425 -1.09 -17.55 -4.04
C GLN A 425 -0.27 -18.54 -3.20
N GLU A 426 -0.71 -19.80 -3.15
CA GLU A 426 -0.02 -20.91 -2.47
C GLU A 426 1.36 -21.22 -3.08
#